data_AF-A0A1I0VSE2-F1
#
_entry.id   AF-A0A1I0VSE2-F1
#
_cell.length_a   1.000
_cell.length_b   1.000
_cell.length_c   1.000
_cell.angle_alpha   90.00
_cell.angle_beta   90.00
_cell.angle_gamma   90.00
#
_symmetry.space_group_name_H-M   'P 1'
#
loop_
_entity.id
_entity.type
_entity.pdbx_description
1 polymer ?
#
loop_
_entity_poly.entity_id
_entity_poly.type
_entity_poly.pdbx_seq_one_letter_code
_entity_poly.pdbx_strand_id
1 'polypeptide(L)'
;MKKFALFLVLCAAVFGLLYGAKFCRDTFAQTDGGLAVVTVNNLGRTDGRVLEDVQRTAEAFPQFMEEKFQVKLQRPTQIWVGADTAQYQELLTKRLGMEEKNAPQKAQYTNGQSSGRKAMVAIDGTRKKLGDSSECISTTAHELFHQLQYELSDGRSGYENSLFWLEEGTADYAGALLCEKLGGRSVDKWYRDARFTLQNARNVASVGQLQHTTEAERLDMMTTQAKHYTLADVMTMYLLKQYGGSQPEQKIVAYYKGMEKGEAEQVFAQTFGVELPTFLQEFSQWWQKELTAPAEVDTVIRPGANEAVARQFLQQVNLSRQWLKRNWGQDLHGHYQLVLVTSPEDFATAMEEYCHVSREEAKKTADGSVWAENNSTVFVNLARVEDKRQAIFVSGTMMSRLFMMQQLGNDSSGMAWLLRGGSYVAGVGRLVEDGQGTLPAYQKAWRKELRQNAPLPAVDKLQTPEDLQTAMNQHGNDQVSRLCEYAAAELVNRYGWASLYAWQTATRQSGDGRQAFSKVFGLTLADFAAQIHLMIY
;
A
#
# COMPACT_ATOMS: atom_id res chain seq x y z
N MET A 1 -21.25 33.28 41.76
CA MET A 1 -21.26 33.84 40.39
C MET A 1 -20.07 34.77 40.08
N LYS A 2 -19.73 35.78 40.91
CA LYS A 2 -18.61 36.71 40.61
C LYS A 2 -17.22 36.07 40.45
N LYS A 3 -16.89 35.02 41.24
CA LYS A 3 -15.59 34.32 41.14
C LYS A 3 -15.43 33.47 39.86
N PHE A 4 -16.54 32.96 39.31
CA PHE A 4 -16.53 32.14 38.10
C PHE A 4 -16.38 33.00 36.84
N ALA A 5 -17.02 34.19 36.83
CA ALA A 5 -16.83 35.18 35.78
C ALA A 5 -15.38 35.72 35.74
N LEU A 6 -14.77 35.95 36.92
CA LEU A 6 -13.37 36.38 37.00
C LEU A 6 -12.40 35.31 36.47
N PHE A 7 -12.67 34.03 36.75
CA PHE A 7 -11.88 32.91 36.23
C PHE A 7 -11.96 32.80 34.70
N LEU A 8 -13.16 32.92 34.12
CA LEU A 8 -13.35 32.89 32.66
C LEU A 8 -12.66 34.06 31.94
N VAL A 9 -12.68 35.26 32.53
CA VAL A 9 -11.95 36.42 32.00
C VAL A 9 -10.44 36.20 32.09
N LEU A 10 -9.94 35.59 33.17
CA LEU A 10 -8.52 35.26 33.31
C LEU A 10 -8.08 34.21 32.28
N CYS A 11 -8.89 33.17 32.06
CA CYS A 11 -8.63 32.17 31.01
C CYS A 11 -8.65 32.81 29.62
N ALA A 12 -9.64 33.65 29.30
CA ALA A 12 -9.70 34.35 28.02
C ALA A 12 -8.50 35.29 27.80
N ALA A 13 -8.03 35.96 28.86
CA ALA A 13 -6.84 36.81 28.80
C ALA A 13 -5.55 35.99 28.61
N VAL A 14 -5.41 34.84 29.28
CA VAL A 14 -4.27 33.93 29.09
C VAL A 14 -4.28 33.32 27.69
N PHE A 15 -5.43 32.87 27.19
CA PHE A 15 -5.56 32.37 25.82
C PHE A 15 -5.29 33.47 24.79
N GLY A 16 -5.79 34.70 25.02
CA GLY A 16 -5.50 35.85 24.17
C GLY A 16 -4.02 36.25 24.17
N LEU A 17 -3.34 36.16 25.33
CA LEU A 17 -1.90 36.39 25.44
C LEU A 17 -1.07 35.29 24.77
N LEU A 18 -1.48 34.03 24.86
CA LEU A 18 -0.80 32.91 24.18
C LEU A 18 -1.00 32.98 22.66
N TYR A 19 -2.20 33.33 22.19
CA TYR A 19 -2.47 33.55 20.77
C TYR A 19 -1.73 34.78 20.23
N GLY A 20 -1.71 35.87 21.01
CA GLY A 20 -0.97 37.09 20.70
C GLY A 20 0.54 36.86 20.67
N ALA A 21 1.08 36.08 21.61
CA ALA A 21 2.51 35.72 21.64
C ALA A 21 2.90 34.82 20.45
N LYS A 22 2.04 33.86 20.08
CA LYS A 22 2.23 33.05 18.87
C LYS A 22 2.19 33.92 17.62
N PHE A 23 1.17 34.76 17.47
CA PHE A 23 1.03 35.69 16.34
C PHE A 23 2.21 36.66 16.23
N CYS A 24 2.65 37.27 17.34
CA CYS A 24 3.83 38.14 17.35
C CYS A 24 5.10 37.38 17.02
N ARG A 25 5.34 36.18 17.56
CA ARG A 25 6.49 35.34 17.19
C ARG A 25 6.49 35.01 15.70
N ASP A 26 5.35 34.61 15.17
CA ASP A 26 5.19 34.24 13.77
C ASP A 26 5.33 35.47 12.84
N THR A 27 4.98 36.68 13.31
CA THR A 27 5.17 37.95 12.59
C THR A 27 6.62 38.44 12.67
N PHE A 28 7.31 38.28 13.81
CA PHE A 28 8.72 38.66 13.96
C PHE A 28 9.67 37.70 13.23
N ALA A 29 9.32 36.41 13.09
CA ALA A 29 10.06 35.46 12.26
C ALA A 29 10.09 35.87 10.78
N GLN A 30 9.10 36.63 10.29
CA GLN A 30 9.03 37.13 8.92
C GLN A 30 10.01 38.29 8.62
N THR A 31 10.46 39.03 9.63
CA THR A 31 11.31 40.22 9.44
C THR A 31 12.82 39.95 9.46
N ASP A 32 13.26 38.78 9.96
CA ASP A 32 14.69 38.46 10.19
C ASP A 32 15.28 37.39 9.23
N GLY A 33 14.62 37.10 8.11
CA GLY A 33 15.09 36.04 7.19
C GLY A 33 14.99 34.63 7.78
N GLY A 34 14.04 34.43 8.71
CA GLY A 34 13.69 33.14 9.29
C GLY A 34 12.99 32.20 8.30
N LEU A 35 12.83 30.93 8.69
CA LEU A 35 12.10 29.94 7.91
C LEU A 35 10.63 30.38 7.68
N ALA A 36 10.07 30.07 6.51
CA ALA A 36 8.66 30.32 6.25
C ALA A 36 7.76 29.61 7.27
N VAL A 37 6.72 30.31 7.72
CA VAL A 37 5.75 29.78 8.67
C VAL A 37 4.69 28.97 7.92
N VAL A 38 4.51 27.71 8.33
CA VAL A 38 3.40 26.87 7.88
C VAL A 38 2.36 26.81 9.00
N THR A 39 1.16 27.32 8.74
CA THR A 39 0.06 27.35 9.73
C THR A 39 -0.99 26.30 9.42
N VAL A 40 -1.44 25.55 10.43
CA VAL A 40 -2.52 24.58 10.30
C VAL A 40 -3.83 25.16 10.84
N ASN A 41 -4.89 24.98 10.07
CA ASN A 41 -6.25 25.36 10.40
C ASN A 41 -7.17 24.14 10.18
N ASN A 42 -8.29 24.09 10.86
CA ASN A 42 -9.31 23.07 10.68
C ASN A 42 -10.65 23.69 10.27
N LEU A 43 -11.35 23.00 9.38
CA LEU A 43 -12.75 23.27 9.08
C LEU A 43 -13.56 22.13 9.66
N GLY A 44 -14.34 22.39 10.71
CA GLY A 44 -15.09 21.37 11.44
C GLY A 44 -14.32 20.70 12.58
N ARG A 45 -14.89 19.63 13.14
CA ARG A 45 -14.30 18.86 14.26
C ARG A 45 -13.55 17.64 13.75
N THR A 46 -12.31 17.85 13.34
CA THR A 46 -11.42 16.79 12.84
C THR A 46 -10.97 15.85 13.96
N ASP A 47 -10.58 14.61 13.61
CA ASP A 47 -9.89 13.71 14.53
C ASP A 47 -8.61 14.38 15.08
N GLY A 48 -8.43 14.29 16.41
CA GLY A 48 -7.29 14.91 17.08
C GLY A 48 -5.94 14.35 16.64
N ARG A 49 -5.86 13.05 16.32
CA ARG A 49 -4.62 12.40 15.86
C ARG A 49 -4.20 12.92 14.49
N VAL A 50 -5.15 13.03 13.56
CA VAL A 50 -4.89 13.58 12.22
C VAL A 50 -4.40 15.01 12.32
N LEU A 51 -5.04 15.85 13.15
CA LEU A 51 -4.57 17.23 13.36
C LEU A 51 -3.18 17.30 13.99
N GLU A 52 -2.87 16.40 14.94
CA GLU A 52 -1.55 16.33 15.58
C GLU A 52 -0.46 15.98 14.56
N ASP A 53 -0.67 14.98 13.71
CA ASP A 53 0.30 14.58 12.67
C ASP A 53 0.48 15.66 11.60
N VAL A 54 -0.61 16.32 11.19
CA VAL A 54 -0.55 17.47 10.25
C VAL A 54 0.24 18.63 10.88
N GLN A 55 -0.02 18.97 12.14
CA GLN A 55 0.70 20.03 12.86
C GLN A 55 2.19 19.70 13.01
N ARG A 56 2.50 18.48 13.41
CA ARG A 56 3.87 17.97 13.53
C ARG A 56 4.62 18.05 12.20
N THR A 57 3.96 17.68 11.11
CA THR A 57 4.54 17.76 9.75
C THR A 57 4.77 19.20 9.33
N ALA A 58 3.78 20.08 9.55
CA ALA A 58 3.87 21.50 9.23
C ALA A 58 5.02 22.20 9.96
N GLU A 59 5.24 21.86 11.23
CA GLU A 59 6.34 22.42 12.04
C GLU A 59 7.72 21.93 11.58
N ALA A 60 7.84 20.65 11.21
CA ALA A 60 9.11 20.05 10.83
C ALA A 60 9.52 20.37 9.38
N PHE A 61 8.56 20.60 8.48
CA PHE A 61 8.79 20.68 7.04
C PHE A 61 9.79 21.79 6.63
N PRO A 62 9.68 23.07 7.08
CA PRO A 62 10.59 24.12 6.64
C PRO A 62 12.06 23.83 6.99
N GLN A 63 12.32 23.38 8.21
CA GLN A 63 13.66 23.02 8.66
C GLN A 63 14.18 21.79 7.90
N PHE A 64 13.32 20.80 7.65
CA PHE A 64 13.68 19.63 6.86
C PHE A 64 14.08 19.98 5.43
N MET A 65 13.36 20.89 4.75
CA MET A 65 13.74 21.35 3.42
C MET A 65 15.11 22.04 3.41
N GLU A 66 15.41 22.87 4.42
CA GLU A 66 16.71 23.52 4.53
C GLU A 66 17.84 22.51 4.76
N GLU A 67 17.67 21.56 5.67
CA GLU A 67 18.71 20.59 6.01
C GLU A 67 18.95 19.54 4.91
N LYS A 68 17.87 19.01 4.32
CA LYS A 68 17.94 17.86 3.41
C LYS A 68 18.02 18.28 1.95
N PHE A 69 17.20 19.25 1.55
CA PHE A 69 17.12 19.75 0.17
C PHE A 69 17.99 21.01 -0.05
N GLN A 70 18.55 21.61 1.01
CA GLN A 70 19.37 22.83 0.94
C GLN A 70 18.60 24.01 0.30
N VAL A 71 17.31 24.09 0.59
CA VAL A 71 16.43 25.15 0.10
C VAL A 71 15.46 25.58 1.21
N LYS A 72 15.20 26.89 1.28
CA LYS A 72 14.23 27.46 2.20
C LYS A 72 12.91 27.69 1.46
N LEU A 73 11.82 27.20 2.03
CA LEU A 73 10.49 27.68 1.68
C LEU A 73 10.42 29.17 2.02
N GLN A 74 10.01 29.99 1.06
CA GLN A 74 9.98 31.45 1.20
C GLN A 74 8.59 31.96 1.56
N ARG A 75 7.53 31.33 1.04
CA ARG A 75 6.16 31.83 1.22
C ARG A 75 5.50 31.17 2.43
N PRO A 76 4.87 31.97 3.32
CA PRO A 76 3.99 31.44 4.34
C PRO A 76 2.87 30.61 3.70
N THR A 77 2.67 29.39 4.18
CA THR A 77 1.69 28.45 3.62
C THR A 77 0.63 28.10 4.66
N GLN A 78 -0.63 28.04 4.24
CA GLN A 78 -1.74 27.61 5.09
C GLN A 78 -2.19 26.19 4.76
N ILE A 79 -2.20 25.29 5.74
CA ILE A 79 -2.87 24.00 5.65
C ILE A 79 -4.27 24.13 6.24
N TRP A 80 -5.27 23.62 5.53
CA TRP A 80 -6.65 23.48 6.00
C TRP A 80 -7.05 22.01 6.02
N VAL A 81 -7.43 21.49 7.19
CA VAL A 81 -7.91 20.11 7.33
C VAL A 81 -9.44 20.13 7.43
N GLY A 82 -10.13 19.56 6.45
CA GLY A 82 -11.57 19.33 6.50
C GLY A 82 -11.89 18.18 7.45
N ALA A 83 -12.89 18.31 8.31
CA ALA A 83 -13.26 17.23 9.22
C ALA A 83 -14.10 16.12 8.59
N ASP A 84 -14.54 16.31 7.34
CA ASP A 84 -15.17 15.29 6.50
C ASP A 84 -15.01 15.61 5.00
N THR A 85 -15.39 14.66 4.16
CA THR A 85 -15.34 14.82 2.69
C THR A 85 -16.17 16.01 2.20
N ALA A 86 -17.27 16.39 2.86
CA ALA A 86 -18.08 17.54 2.44
C ALA A 86 -17.36 18.86 2.75
N GLN A 87 -16.71 18.96 3.92
CA GLN A 87 -15.87 20.09 4.29
C GLN A 87 -14.59 20.15 3.45
N TYR A 88 -14.02 19.00 3.09
CA TYR A 88 -12.93 18.96 2.12
C TYR A 88 -13.36 19.52 0.75
N GLN A 89 -14.54 19.14 0.24
CA GLN A 89 -15.12 19.74 -0.98
C GLN A 89 -15.33 21.25 -0.83
N GLU A 90 -15.76 21.72 0.35
CA GLU A 90 -15.88 23.15 0.64
C GLU A 90 -14.52 23.86 0.56
N LEU A 91 -13.45 23.25 1.09
CA LEU A 91 -12.10 23.80 0.98
C LEU A 91 -11.64 23.86 -0.49
N LEU A 92 -11.85 22.79 -1.27
CA LEU A 92 -11.51 22.75 -2.70
C LEU A 92 -12.18 23.91 -3.46
N THR A 93 -13.47 24.12 -3.23
CA THR A 93 -14.26 25.15 -3.94
C THR A 93 -14.01 26.55 -3.40
N LYS A 94 -14.36 26.82 -2.13
CA LYS A 94 -14.37 28.17 -1.56
C LYS A 94 -12.99 28.74 -1.27
N ARG A 95 -12.01 27.88 -0.96
CA ARG A 95 -10.65 28.32 -0.60
C ARG A 95 -9.68 28.12 -1.76
N LEU A 96 -9.62 26.93 -2.34
CA LEU A 96 -8.71 26.65 -3.46
C LEU A 96 -9.26 27.12 -4.81
N GLY A 97 -10.55 27.44 -4.92
CA GLY A 97 -11.14 28.05 -6.12
C GLY A 97 -11.37 27.05 -7.26
N MET A 98 -11.51 25.77 -6.93
CA MET A 98 -11.89 24.73 -7.87
C MET A 98 -13.33 24.94 -8.33
N GLU A 99 -13.61 24.63 -9.60
CA GLU A 99 -14.98 24.65 -10.11
C GLU A 99 -15.84 23.63 -9.35
N GLU A 100 -17.04 24.05 -8.93
CA GLU A 100 -17.93 23.22 -8.10
C GLU A 100 -18.25 21.85 -8.72
N LYS A 101 -18.32 21.77 -10.06
CA LYS A 101 -18.57 20.52 -10.77
C LYS A 101 -17.44 19.49 -10.64
N ASN A 102 -16.19 19.92 -10.44
CA ASN A 102 -15.03 19.03 -10.36
C ASN A 102 -14.76 18.58 -8.91
N ALA A 103 -15.18 19.38 -7.92
CA ALA A 103 -14.87 19.15 -6.52
C ALA A 103 -15.36 17.80 -5.97
N PRO A 104 -16.59 17.30 -6.26
CA PRO A 104 -17.02 16.00 -5.78
C PRO A 104 -16.15 14.85 -6.28
N GLN A 105 -15.81 14.86 -7.58
CA GLN A 105 -14.99 13.82 -8.19
C GLN A 105 -13.56 13.87 -7.64
N LYS A 106 -12.96 15.06 -7.56
CA LYS A 106 -11.61 15.21 -6.98
C LYS A 106 -11.59 14.80 -5.51
N ALA A 107 -12.59 15.22 -4.75
CA ALA A 107 -12.72 14.86 -3.35
C ALA A 107 -12.93 13.37 -3.12
N GLN A 108 -13.44 12.62 -4.10
CA GLN A 108 -13.59 11.17 -4.03
C GLN A 108 -12.24 10.43 -4.12
N TYR A 109 -11.29 10.95 -4.90
CA TYR A 109 -10.05 10.24 -5.25
C TYR A 109 -8.78 10.79 -4.59
N THR A 110 -8.83 12.00 -4.02
CA THR A 110 -7.67 12.65 -3.40
C THR A 110 -7.79 12.72 -1.87
N ASN A 111 -6.64 12.68 -1.19
CA ASN A 111 -6.55 12.88 0.26
C ASN A 111 -6.06 14.29 0.62
N GLY A 112 -5.47 15.00 -0.34
CA GLY A 112 -5.01 16.36 -0.23
C GLY A 112 -5.03 17.07 -1.59
N GLN A 113 -4.89 18.39 -1.54
CA GLN A 113 -4.70 19.21 -2.72
C GLN A 113 -3.93 20.48 -2.37
N SER A 114 -2.84 20.71 -3.10
CA SER A 114 -2.05 21.93 -3.05
C SER A 114 -2.49 22.96 -4.09
N SER A 115 -2.43 24.25 -3.74
CA SER A 115 -2.52 25.38 -4.68
C SER A 115 -1.35 26.33 -4.45
N GLY A 116 -0.32 26.22 -5.28
CA GLY A 116 0.89 27.05 -5.19
C GLY A 116 0.58 28.55 -5.31
N ARG A 117 -0.31 28.94 -6.23
CA ARG A 117 -0.72 30.34 -6.39
C ARG A 117 -1.30 30.93 -5.09
N LYS A 118 -2.10 30.15 -4.36
CA LYS A 118 -2.78 30.60 -3.13
C LYS A 118 -1.97 30.36 -1.86
N ALA A 119 -0.78 29.77 -1.95
CA ALA A 119 0.03 29.37 -0.80
C ALA A 119 -0.78 28.54 0.21
N MET A 120 -1.52 27.55 -0.31
CA MET A 120 -2.51 26.82 0.49
C MET A 120 -2.59 25.34 0.12
N VAL A 121 -2.75 24.52 1.16
CA VAL A 121 -2.98 23.07 1.09
C VAL A 121 -4.32 22.75 1.76
N ALA A 122 -5.12 21.89 1.15
CA ALA A 122 -6.30 21.30 1.77
C ALA A 122 -6.07 19.80 2.01
N ILE A 123 -6.51 19.26 3.14
CA ILE A 123 -6.42 17.84 3.51
C ILE A 123 -7.80 17.31 3.90
N ASP A 124 -8.17 16.11 3.45
CA ASP A 124 -9.41 15.41 3.85
C ASP A 124 -9.18 14.58 5.12
N GLY A 125 -9.53 15.13 6.28
CA GLY A 125 -9.32 14.51 7.58
C GLY A 125 -10.15 13.24 7.87
N THR A 126 -11.01 12.77 6.96
CA THR A 126 -11.79 11.53 7.15
C THR A 126 -11.28 10.31 6.40
N ARG A 127 -10.24 10.49 5.59
CA ARG A 127 -9.71 9.37 4.81
C ARG A 127 -9.13 8.34 5.75
N LYS A 128 -9.65 7.11 5.69
CA LYS A 128 -9.18 5.97 6.51
C LYS A 128 -7.65 5.81 6.49
N LYS A 129 -7.02 6.10 5.34
CA LYS A 129 -5.55 6.08 5.20
C LYS A 129 -4.85 7.09 6.11
N LEU A 130 -5.40 8.28 6.33
CA LEU A 130 -4.82 9.28 7.23
C LEU A 130 -5.01 8.94 8.71
N GLY A 131 -5.77 7.89 9.03
CA GLY A 131 -5.77 7.31 10.37
C GLY A 131 -4.45 6.60 10.71
N ASP A 132 -3.63 6.27 9.70
CA ASP A 132 -2.24 5.85 9.87
C ASP A 132 -1.32 7.07 9.89
N SER A 133 -0.50 7.18 10.94
CA SER A 133 0.37 8.35 11.15
C SER A 133 1.41 8.50 10.03
N SER A 134 1.96 7.39 9.52
CA SER A 134 2.95 7.44 8.44
C SER A 134 2.33 8.00 7.15
N GLU A 135 1.14 7.54 6.79
CA GLU A 135 0.39 8.04 5.63
C GLU A 135 -0.04 9.50 5.80
N CYS A 136 -0.43 9.91 7.02
CA CYS A 136 -0.82 11.29 7.31
C CYS A 136 0.36 12.25 7.15
N ILE A 137 1.52 11.89 7.70
CA ILE A 137 2.75 12.67 7.60
C ILE A 137 3.21 12.75 6.15
N SER A 138 3.31 11.61 5.44
CA SER A 138 3.79 11.59 4.06
C SER A 138 2.88 12.37 3.12
N THR A 139 1.55 12.23 3.26
CA THR A 139 0.56 12.98 2.46
C THR A 139 0.67 14.48 2.72
N THR A 140 0.77 14.90 3.99
CA THR A 140 0.88 16.33 4.31
C THR A 140 2.17 16.93 3.75
N ALA A 141 3.27 16.20 3.88
CA ALA A 141 4.58 16.60 3.36
C ALA A 141 4.62 16.64 1.83
N HIS A 142 3.97 15.69 1.16
CA HIS A 142 3.77 15.67 -0.30
C HIS A 142 3.10 16.97 -0.77
N GLU A 143 1.97 17.35 -0.17
CA GLU A 143 1.23 18.55 -0.57
C GLU A 143 2.01 19.86 -0.30
N LEU A 144 2.80 19.88 0.78
CA LEU A 144 3.73 20.98 1.06
C LEU A 144 4.89 21.02 0.07
N PHE A 145 5.36 19.87 -0.42
CA PHE A 145 6.41 19.84 -1.42
C PHE A 145 5.95 20.44 -2.75
N HIS A 146 4.68 20.28 -3.13
CA HIS A 146 4.12 21.03 -4.27
C HIS A 146 4.19 22.55 -4.10
N GLN A 147 4.12 23.09 -2.88
CA GLN A 147 4.33 24.53 -2.63
C GLN A 147 5.77 24.93 -2.94
N LEU A 148 6.73 24.10 -2.53
CA LEU A 148 8.14 24.33 -2.83
C LEU A 148 8.42 24.19 -4.33
N GLN A 149 7.88 23.18 -5.02
CA GLN A 149 7.99 23.02 -6.47
C GLN A 149 7.46 24.27 -7.20
N TYR A 150 6.33 24.81 -6.75
CA TYR A 150 5.74 26.03 -7.28
C TYR A 150 6.65 27.26 -7.07
N GLU A 151 7.23 27.42 -5.87
CA GLU A 151 8.18 28.51 -5.61
C GLU A 151 9.45 28.39 -6.44
N LEU A 152 10.03 27.21 -6.54
CA LEU A 152 11.29 26.98 -7.25
C LEU A 152 11.16 27.20 -8.76
N SER A 153 9.99 26.88 -9.32
CA SER A 153 9.71 26.98 -10.75
C SER A 153 9.07 28.30 -11.19
N ASP A 154 8.95 29.28 -10.28
CA ASP A 154 8.21 30.53 -10.51
C ASP A 154 6.79 30.30 -11.05
N GLY A 155 6.11 29.31 -10.46
CA GLY A 155 4.74 28.94 -10.76
C GLY A 155 4.54 28.12 -12.04
N ARG A 156 5.62 27.63 -12.66
CA ARG A 156 5.56 26.79 -13.86
C ARG A 156 5.40 25.30 -13.56
N SER A 157 5.60 24.85 -12.32
CA SER A 157 5.22 23.50 -11.91
C SER A 157 3.69 23.36 -11.91
N GLY A 158 3.18 22.38 -12.65
CA GLY A 158 1.76 22.11 -12.78
C GLY A 158 1.44 21.48 -14.14
N TYR A 159 0.14 21.41 -14.45
CA TYR A 159 -0.37 20.84 -15.70
C TYR A 159 0.37 21.37 -16.92
N GLU A 160 0.64 20.47 -17.87
CA GLU A 160 1.22 20.71 -19.20
C GLU A 160 2.64 21.33 -19.27
N ASN A 161 3.13 21.96 -18.20
CA ASN A 161 4.43 22.63 -18.16
C ASN A 161 5.51 21.81 -17.44
N SER A 162 5.12 20.74 -16.76
CA SER A 162 6.02 19.88 -15.99
C SER A 162 5.74 18.41 -16.26
N LEU A 163 6.76 17.59 -16.07
CA LEU A 163 6.63 16.14 -16.18
C LEU A 163 5.82 15.63 -14.99
N PHE A 164 4.58 15.22 -15.21
CA PHE A 164 3.65 14.78 -14.17
C PHE A 164 4.24 13.68 -13.28
N TRP A 165 4.88 12.67 -13.87
CA TRP A 165 5.50 11.60 -13.07
C TRP A 165 6.61 12.11 -12.15
N LEU A 166 7.32 13.17 -12.54
CA LEU A 166 8.40 13.73 -11.74
C LEU A 166 7.85 14.69 -10.68
N GLU A 167 6.82 15.46 -11.02
CA GLU A 167 6.03 16.30 -10.09
C GLU A 167 5.50 15.48 -8.91
N GLU A 168 4.69 14.46 -9.19
CA GLU A 168 4.07 13.64 -8.14
C GLU A 168 5.09 12.73 -7.46
N GLY A 169 5.94 12.05 -8.22
CA GLY A 169 6.88 11.09 -7.65
C GLY A 169 7.95 11.74 -6.77
N THR A 170 8.37 12.98 -7.05
CA THR A 170 9.29 13.69 -6.14
C THR A 170 8.57 14.27 -4.92
N ALA A 171 7.29 14.61 -5.03
CA ALA A 171 6.47 14.98 -3.87
C ALA A 171 6.27 13.79 -2.93
N ASP A 172 5.97 12.60 -3.46
CA ASP A 172 5.88 11.37 -2.67
C ASP A 172 7.23 10.97 -2.07
N TYR A 173 8.34 11.11 -2.82
CA TYR A 173 9.69 10.88 -2.30
C TYR A 173 10.06 11.82 -1.14
N ALA A 174 9.78 13.13 -1.28
CA ALA A 174 10.01 14.10 -0.22
C ALA A 174 9.13 13.82 1.01
N GLY A 175 7.88 13.42 0.77
CA GLY A 175 6.96 13.01 1.82
C GLY A 175 7.45 11.76 2.58
N ALA A 176 7.96 10.77 1.87
CA ALA A 176 8.55 9.57 2.46
C ALA A 176 9.81 9.90 3.30
N LEU A 177 10.70 10.79 2.80
CA LEU A 177 11.88 11.21 3.55
C LEU A 177 11.53 11.95 4.85
N LEU A 178 10.54 12.85 4.82
CA LEU A 178 10.11 13.53 6.05
C LEU A 178 9.41 12.56 7.01
N CYS A 179 8.60 11.64 6.48
CA CYS A 179 7.96 10.59 7.28
C CYS A 179 9.00 9.76 8.04
N GLU A 180 10.04 9.29 7.35
CA GLU A 180 11.17 8.57 7.95
C GLU A 180 11.89 9.42 9.02
N LYS A 181 12.18 10.70 8.73
CA LYS A 181 12.80 11.63 9.70
C LYS A 181 11.96 11.78 10.97
N LEU A 182 10.64 11.72 10.85
CA LEU A 182 9.71 11.80 11.98
C LEU A 182 9.42 10.42 12.62
N GLY A 183 10.20 9.38 12.28
CA GLY A 183 10.07 8.04 12.86
C GLY A 183 8.89 7.23 12.32
N GLY A 184 8.29 7.67 11.22
CA GLY A 184 7.31 6.91 10.45
C GLY A 184 8.00 5.95 9.47
N ARG A 185 7.22 5.50 8.48
CA ARG A 185 7.67 4.53 7.46
C ARG A 185 8.94 4.98 6.75
N SER A 186 9.91 4.06 6.64
CA SER A 186 11.15 4.29 5.89
C SER A 186 10.91 4.46 4.38
N VAL A 187 11.82 5.19 3.72
CA VAL A 187 11.77 5.37 2.25
C VAL A 187 11.92 4.04 1.54
N ASP A 188 12.78 3.15 2.06
CA ASP A 188 12.97 1.81 1.51
C ASP A 188 11.69 0.96 1.58
N LYS A 189 10.95 1.01 2.69
CA LYS A 189 9.67 0.29 2.82
C LYS A 189 8.62 0.88 1.87
N TRP A 190 8.50 2.20 1.80
CA TRP A 190 7.60 2.86 0.86
C TRP A 190 7.90 2.44 -0.58
N TYR A 191 9.17 2.45 -0.99
CA TYR A 191 9.55 2.06 -2.35
C TYR A 191 9.30 0.57 -2.65
N ARG A 192 9.60 -0.33 -1.69
CA ARG A 192 9.30 -1.76 -1.83
C ARG A 192 7.80 -2.00 -2.00
N ASP A 193 6.97 -1.28 -1.25
CA ASP A 193 5.51 -1.37 -1.36
C ASP A 193 4.96 -0.77 -2.64
N ALA A 194 5.54 0.32 -3.15
CA ALA A 194 5.20 0.88 -4.45
C ALA A 194 5.50 -0.12 -5.57
N ARG A 195 6.70 -0.73 -5.57
CA ARG A 195 7.07 -1.80 -6.52
C ARG A 195 6.12 -2.99 -6.42
N PHE A 196 5.84 -3.47 -5.21
CA PHE A 196 4.90 -4.58 -4.97
C PHE A 196 3.51 -4.26 -5.52
N THR A 197 3.00 -3.06 -5.22
CA THR A 197 1.68 -2.60 -5.70
C THR A 197 1.63 -2.54 -7.22
N LEU A 198 2.68 -2.01 -7.85
CA LEU A 198 2.75 -1.86 -9.30
C LEU A 198 2.88 -3.20 -10.02
N GLN A 199 3.69 -4.13 -9.49
CA GLN A 199 3.83 -5.50 -10.02
C GLN A 199 2.51 -6.26 -10.00
N ASN A 200 1.70 -6.04 -8.96
CA ASN A 200 0.44 -6.74 -8.77
C ASN A 200 -0.78 -5.99 -9.33
N ALA A 201 -0.59 -4.81 -9.95
CA ALA A 201 -1.69 -4.01 -10.46
C ALA A 201 -2.28 -4.58 -11.75
N ARG A 202 -3.62 -4.61 -11.84
CA ARG A 202 -4.33 -5.01 -13.07
C ARG A 202 -4.33 -3.90 -14.12
N ASN A 203 -4.47 -2.65 -13.68
CA ASN A 203 -4.46 -1.47 -14.52
C ASN A 203 -3.29 -0.55 -14.13
N VAL A 204 -2.31 -0.40 -15.02
CA VAL A 204 -1.15 0.47 -14.85
C VAL A 204 -1.16 1.48 -15.99
N ALA A 205 -0.95 2.75 -15.67
CA ALA A 205 -0.81 3.77 -16.71
C ALA A 205 0.42 3.48 -17.59
N SER A 206 0.42 3.91 -18.84
CA SER A 206 1.63 3.83 -19.65
C SER A 206 2.60 4.94 -19.30
N VAL A 207 3.90 4.66 -19.39
CA VAL A 207 4.97 5.64 -19.16
C VAL A 207 4.80 6.91 -20.00
N GLY A 208 4.33 6.77 -21.25
CA GLY A 208 4.08 7.89 -22.15
C GLY A 208 2.92 8.81 -21.71
N GLN A 209 1.94 8.28 -20.97
CA GLN A 209 0.80 9.07 -20.46
C GLN A 209 1.17 9.98 -19.29
N LEU A 210 2.34 9.81 -18.67
CA LEU A 210 2.71 10.52 -17.44
C LEU A 210 3.64 11.71 -17.66
N GLN A 211 3.79 12.20 -18.89
CA GLN A 211 4.66 13.35 -19.19
C GLN A 211 3.88 14.66 -18.98
N HIS A 212 3.29 15.22 -20.04
CA HIS A 212 2.46 16.41 -19.95
C HIS A 212 1.00 16.00 -19.87
N THR A 213 0.34 16.35 -18.77
CA THR A 213 -1.06 16.00 -18.53
C THR A 213 -1.91 17.23 -18.29
N THR A 214 -3.12 17.21 -18.83
CA THR A 214 -4.21 18.12 -18.51
C THR A 214 -4.95 17.69 -17.24
N GLU A 215 -5.73 18.58 -16.64
CA GLU A 215 -6.61 18.23 -15.51
C GLU A 215 -7.60 17.11 -15.89
N ALA A 216 -8.14 17.14 -17.11
CA ALA A 216 -9.07 16.15 -17.61
C ALA A 216 -8.44 14.75 -17.72
N GLU A 217 -7.20 14.66 -18.22
CA GLU A 217 -6.46 13.39 -18.30
C GLU A 217 -6.13 12.84 -16.91
N ARG A 218 -5.72 13.70 -15.96
CA ARG A 218 -5.52 13.26 -14.56
C ARG A 218 -6.83 12.75 -13.95
N LEU A 219 -7.97 13.42 -14.20
CA LEU A 219 -9.30 12.96 -13.75
C LEU A 219 -9.71 11.63 -14.37
N ASP A 220 -9.41 11.40 -15.65
CA ASP A 220 -9.66 10.13 -16.33
C ASP A 220 -8.81 8.99 -15.75
N MET A 221 -7.51 9.21 -15.53
CA MET A 221 -6.63 8.24 -14.88
C MET A 221 -7.08 7.86 -13.47
N MET A 222 -7.62 8.81 -12.69
CA MET A 222 -8.22 8.54 -11.38
C MET A 222 -9.50 7.70 -11.50
N THR A 223 -10.35 8.02 -12.49
CA THR A 223 -11.64 7.33 -12.70
C THR A 223 -11.45 5.89 -13.18
N THR A 224 -10.47 5.65 -14.05
CA THR A 224 -10.09 4.30 -14.52
C THR A 224 -9.29 3.51 -13.48
N GLN A 225 -8.94 4.13 -12.35
CA GLN A 225 -8.13 3.56 -11.27
C GLN A 225 -6.77 3.02 -11.75
N ALA A 226 -6.23 3.57 -12.85
CA ALA A 226 -4.90 3.22 -13.32
C ALA A 226 -3.86 3.58 -12.25
N LYS A 227 -2.89 2.69 -11.98
CA LYS A 227 -1.80 2.98 -11.03
C LYS A 227 -0.79 3.95 -11.64
N HIS A 228 -1.12 5.25 -11.63
CA HIS A 228 -0.27 6.32 -12.18
C HIS A 228 0.67 6.93 -11.13
N TYR A 229 0.20 7.27 -9.93
CA TYR A 229 1.07 7.72 -8.83
C TYR A 229 2.12 6.67 -8.47
N THR A 230 1.71 5.41 -8.29
CA THR A 230 2.67 4.33 -7.99
C THR A 230 3.69 4.10 -9.12
N LEU A 231 3.31 4.37 -10.38
CA LEU A 231 4.27 4.34 -11.49
C LEU A 231 5.25 5.52 -11.41
N ALA A 232 4.75 6.72 -11.09
CA ALA A 232 5.55 7.92 -10.86
C ALA A 232 6.58 7.73 -9.72
N ASP A 233 6.19 7.08 -8.62
CA ASP A 233 7.06 6.71 -7.50
C ASP A 233 8.23 5.83 -7.97
N VAL A 234 7.90 4.76 -8.71
CA VAL A 234 8.88 3.79 -9.18
C VAL A 234 9.81 4.41 -10.23
N MET A 235 9.29 5.26 -11.11
CA MET A 235 10.07 6.05 -12.08
C MET A 235 11.02 7.02 -11.38
N THR A 236 10.54 7.76 -10.38
CA THR A 236 11.35 8.72 -9.61
C THR A 236 12.47 8.02 -8.86
N MET A 237 12.16 6.93 -8.15
CA MET A 237 13.19 6.17 -7.45
C MET A 237 14.21 5.53 -8.40
N TYR A 238 13.80 5.09 -9.59
CA TYR A 238 14.73 4.65 -10.63
C TYR A 238 15.63 5.79 -11.10
N LEU A 239 15.06 6.97 -11.42
CA LEU A 239 15.80 8.17 -11.81
C LEU A 239 16.85 8.54 -10.76
N LEU A 240 16.46 8.65 -9.49
CA LEU A 240 17.35 9.09 -8.42
C LEU A 240 18.45 8.07 -8.15
N LYS A 241 18.17 6.76 -8.24
CA LYS A 241 19.20 5.72 -8.07
C LYS A 241 20.22 5.69 -9.22
N GLN A 242 19.78 5.90 -10.46
CA GLN A 242 20.67 5.81 -11.63
C GLN A 242 21.37 7.12 -11.97
N TYR A 243 20.66 8.25 -11.82
CA TYR A 243 21.11 9.57 -12.28
C TYR A 243 21.17 10.62 -11.17
N GLY A 244 20.74 10.28 -9.93
CA GLY A 244 20.81 11.20 -8.78
C GLY A 244 22.22 11.46 -8.28
N GLY A 245 23.16 10.52 -8.50
CA GLY A 245 24.52 10.60 -7.97
C GLY A 245 24.55 10.58 -6.44
N SER A 246 25.49 11.30 -5.83
CA SER A 246 25.60 11.41 -4.36
C SER A 246 24.65 12.43 -3.73
N GLN A 247 23.92 13.19 -4.54
CA GLN A 247 23.12 14.35 -4.12
C GLN A 247 21.75 14.39 -4.83
N PRO A 248 20.90 13.35 -4.69
CA PRO A 248 19.64 13.25 -5.42
C PRO A 248 18.68 14.40 -5.08
N GLU A 249 18.63 14.86 -3.83
CA GLU A 249 17.73 15.95 -3.42
C GLU A 249 18.14 17.29 -4.05
N GLN A 250 19.44 17.56 -4.17
CA GLN A 250 19.94 18.77 -4.83
C GLN A 250 19.62 18.77 -6.32
N LYS A 251 19.63 17.59 -6.98
CA LYS A 251 19.19 17.48 -8.38
C LYS A 251 17.70 17.78 -8.55
N ILE A 252 16.85 17.31 -7.64
CA ILE A 252 15.41 17.65 -7.65
C ILE A 252 15.25 19.18 -7.55
N VAL A 253 15.95 19.83 -6.63
CA VAL A 253 15.91 21.30 -6.49
C VAL A 253 16.43 22.01 -7.74
N ALA A 254 17.54 21.53 -8.31
CA ALA A 254 18.12 22.10 -9.54
C ALA A 254 17.16 22.00 -10.73
N TYR A 255 16.46 20.87 -10.87
CA TYR A 255 15.44 20.68 -11.89
C TYR A 255 14.34 21.72 -11.78
N TYR A 256 13.68 21.86 -10.62
CA TYR A 256 12.59 22.82 -10.48
C TYR A 256 13.05 24.27 -10.63
N LYS A 257 14.24 24.63 -10.15
CA LYS A 257 14.85 25.96 -10.40
C LYS A 257 15.11 26.21 -11.89
N GLY A 258 15.58 25.21 -12.62
CA GLY A 258 15.82 25.34 -14.05
C GLY A 258 14.53 25.60 -14.84
N MET A 259 13.39 25.07 -14.38
CA MET A 259 12.09 25.28 -15.04
C MET A 259 11.58 26.73 -14.98
N GLU A 260 12.13 27.59 -14.12
CA GLU A 260 11.83 29.05 -14.13
C GLU A 260 12.01 29.62 -15.54
N LYS A 261 12.98 29.12 -16.31
CA LYS A 261 13.38 29.66 -17.61
C LYS A 261 13.45 28.64 -18.74
N GLY A 262 13.53 27.34 -18.44
CA GLY A 262 13.66 26.27 -19.43
C GLY A 262 12.43 25.39 -19.55
N GLU A 263 12.31 24.74 -20.70
CA GLU A 263 11.33 23.67 -20.94
C GLU A 263 11.69 22.43 -20.12
N ALA A 264 10.67 21.71 -19.63
CA ALA A 264 10.83 20.61 -18.69
C ALA A 264 11.82 19.54 -19.16
N GLU A 265 11.79 19.15 -20.43
CA GLU A 265 12.68 18.15 -21.01
C GLU A 265 14.12 18.62 -21.11
N GLN A 266 14.34 19.88 -21.48
CA GLN A 266 15.69 20.45 -21.59
C GLN A 266 16.34 20.55 -20.22
N VAL A 267 15.57 21.01 -19.22
CA VAL A 267 16.03 21.11 -17.84
C VAL A 267 16.28 19.72 -17.25
N PHE A 268 15.42 18.73 -17.58
CA PHE A 268 15.62 17.33 -17.21
C PHE A 268 16.96 16.81 -17.75
N ALA A 269 17.22 16.97 -19.05
CA ALA A 269 18.45 16.53 -19.68
C ALA A 269 19.70 17.18 -19.06
N GLN A 270 19.66 18.48 -18.83
CA GLN A 270 20.76 19.22 -18.20
C GLN A 270 21.02 18.78 -16.76
N THR A 271 19.97 18.48 -16.00
CA THR A 271 20.07 18.15 -14.56
C THR A 271 20.50 16.70 -14.34
N PHE A 272 19.88 15.77 -15.06
CA PHE A 272 20.09 14.34 -14.86
C PHE A 272 21.14 13.75 -15.81
N GLY A 273 21.52 14.47 -16.87
CA GLY A 273 22.54 14.02 -17.83
C GLY A 273 22.04 12.95 -18.79
N VAL A 274 20.72 12.85 -18.99
CA VAL A 274 20.06 11.90 -19.88
C VAL A 274 18.84 12.55 -20.53
N GLU A 275 18.67 12.37 -21.84
CA GLU A 275 17.50 12.86 -22.55
C GLU A 275 16.24 12.10 -22.11
N LEU A 276 15.11 12.79 -22.00
CA LEU A 276 13.86 12.18 -21.52
C LEU A 276 13.45 10.93 -22.32
N PRO A 277 13.45 10.92 -23.67
CA PRO A 277 13.11 9.71 -24.43
C PRO A 277 14.01 8.51 -24.12
N THR A 278 15.31 8.75 -23.91
CA THR A 278 16.29 7.72 -23.53
C THR A 278 15.98 7.18 -22.14
N PHE A 279 15.73 8.06 -21.17
CA PHE A 279 15.32 7.67 -19.83
C PHE A 279 14.04 6.80 -19.83
N LEU A 280 12.99 7.24 -20.54
CA LEU A 280 11.71 6.51 -20.59
C LEU A 280 11.87 5.13 -21.23
N GLN A 281 12.73 5.01 -22.25
CA GLN A 281 13.05 3.74 -22.88
C GLN A 281 13.81 2.81 -21.92
N GLU A 282 14.85 3.31 -21.24
CA GLU A 282 15.64 2.55 -20.27
C GLU A 282 14.78 2.09 -19.10
N PHE A 283 13.97 2.99 -18.53
CA PHE A 283 13.01 2.65 -17.47
C PHE A 283 12.04 1.56 -17.92
N SER A 284 11.44 1.69 -19.12
CA SER A 284 10.49 0.70 -19.62
C SER A 284 11.15 -0.67 -19.80
N GLN A 285 12.37 -0.72 -20.33
CA GLN A 285 13.12 -1.97 -20.48
C GLN A 285 13.49 -2.58 -19.13
N TRP A 286 13.93 -1.76 -18.17
CA TRP A 286 14.19 -2.20 -16.80
C TRP A 286 12.91 -2.76 -16.16
N TRP A 287 11.80 -2.03 -16.22
CA TRP A 287 10.54 -2.45 -15.61
C TRP A 287 10.00 -3.76 -16.20
N GLN A 288 10.11 -3.98 -17.52
CA GLN A 288 9.74 -5.27 -18.12
C GLN A 288 10.60 -6.44 -17.64
N LYS A 289 11.89 -6.21 -17.35
CA LYS A 289 12.75 -7.22 -16.72
C LYS A 289 12.30 -7.48 -15.28
N GLU A 290 11.99 -6.43 -14.51
CA GLU A 290 11.50 -6.55 -13.13
C GLU A 290 10.20 -7.33 -13.01
N LEU A 291 9.28 -7.20 -13.99
CA LEU A 291 8.01 -7.94 -14.02
C LEU A 291 8.18 -9.45 -14.26
N THR A 292 9.31 -9.86 -14.83
CA THR A 292 9.59 -11.26 -15.20
C THR A 292 10.73 -11.87 -14.39
N ALA A 293 11.46 -11.06 -13.63
CA ALA A 293 12.56 -11.50 -12.79
C ALA A 293 12.06 -12.46 -11.70
N PRO A 294 12.73 -13.60 -11.48
CA PRO A 294 12.37 -14.51 -10.39
C PRO A 294 12.43 -13.80 -9.04
N ALA A 295 11.55 -14.16 -8.11
CA ALA A 295 11.44 -13.45 -6.85
C ALA A 295 12.73 -13.49 -6.03
N GLU A 296 13.03 -12.35 -5.40
CA GLU A 296 14.08 -12.19 -4.40
C GLU A 296 13.43 -12.16 -3.01
N VAL A 297 14.04 -12.86 -2.05
CA VAL A 297 13.54 -12.94 -0.67
C VAL A 297 14.66 -12.57 0.29
N ASP A 298 14.63 -11.32 0.75
CA ASP A 298 15.50 -10.84 1.82
C ASP A 298 15.02 -11.40 3.15
N THR A 299 15.88 -12.14 3.86
CA THR A 299 15.49 -12.77 5.13
C THR A 299 16.01 -11.97 6.31
N VAL A 300 15.12 -11.69 7.27
CA VAL A 300 15.47 -11.13 8.58
C VAL A 300 15.16 -12.17 9.64
N ILE A 301 16.20 -12.69 10.31
CA ILE A 301 16.06 -13.58 11.46
C ILE A 301 16.14 -12.73 12.72
N ARG A 302 15.04 -12.57 13.46
CA ARG A 302 15.02 -11.72 14.64
C ARG A 302 15.83 -12.30 15.81
N PRO A 303 16.38 -11.45 16.69
CA PRO A 303 17.10 -11.90 17.87
C PRO A 303 16.28 -12.90 18.70
N GLY A 304 16.94 -13.97 19.18
CA GLY A 304 16.29 -15.02 19.96
C GLY A 304 15.60 -16.11 19.14
N ALA A 305 15.56 -16.00 17.81
CA ALA A 305 15.04 -17.05 16.95
C ALA A 305 15.91 -18.30 16.99
N ASN A 306 15.27 -19.47 16.99
CA ASN A 306 15.96 -20.74 16.83
C ASN A 306 16.49 -20.86 15.38
N GLU A 307 17.80 -20.69 15.21
CA GLU A 307 18.44 -20.70 13.89
C GLU A 307 18.22 -22.01 13.11
N ALA A 308 18.15 -23.15 13.79
CA ALA A 308 17.92 -24.43 13.14
C ALA A 308 16.52 -24.49 12.52
N VAL A 309 15.50 -24.05 13.28
CA VAL A 309 14.12 -23.93 12.81
C VAL A 309 14.03 -22.91 11.68
N ALA A 310 14.70 -21.76 11.81
CA ALA A 310 14.76 -20.75 10.75
C ALA A 310 15.36 -21.30 9.45
N ARG A 311 16.53 -21.95 9.51
CA ARG A 311 17.17 -22.57 8.33
C ARG A 311 16.29 -23.63 7.69
N GLN A 312 15.66 -24.49 8.50
CA GLN A 312 14.72 -25.50 8.01
C GLN A 312 13.52 -24.86 7.32
N PHE A 313 12.91 -23.83 7.92
CA PHE A 313 11.76 -23.15 7.34
C PHE A 313 12.11 -22.47 6.01
N LEU A 314 13.26 -21.80 5.92
CA LEU A 314 13.75 -21.18 4.68
C LEU A 314 14.01 -22.21 3.57
N GLN A 315 14.53 -23.39 3.92
CA GLN A 315 14.62 -24.49 2.98
C GLN A 315 13.23 -24.90 2.46
N GLN A 316 12.22 -24.97 3.34
CA GLN A 316 10.86 -25.27 2.93
C GLN A 316 10.23 -24.16 2.10
N VAL A 317 10.55 -22.88 2.31
CA VAL A 317 10.11 -21.77 1.44
C VAL A 317 10.62 -21.98 0.01
N ASN A 318 11.91 -22.31 -0.14
CA ASN A 318 12.50 -22.57 -1.46
C ASN A 318 11.88 -23.81 -2.15
N LEU A 319 11.69 -24.90 -1.41
CA LEU A 319 11.04 -26.12 -1.95
C LEU A 319 9.58 -25.85 -2.36
N SER A 320 8.86 -25.06 -1.58
CA SER A 320 7.47 -24.67 -1.87
C SER A 320 7.37 -23.80 -3.13
N ARG A 321 8.27 -22.83 -3.31
CA ARG A 321 8.37 -22.06 -4.55
C ARG A 321 8.68 -22.94 -5.76
N GLN A 322 9.64 -23.87 -5.65
CA GLN A 322 9.96 -24.79 -6.75
C GLN A 322 8.78 -25.71 -7.09
N TRP A 323 8.05 -26.18 -6.09
CA TRP A 323 6.84 -27.00 -6.29
C TRP A 323 5.76 -26.21 -7.02
N LEU A 324 5.48 -24.98 -6.62
CA LEU A 324 4.52 -24.11 -7.30
C LEU A 324 4.94 -23.88 -8.75
N LYS A 325 6.23 -23.60 -9.00
CA LYS A 325 6.75 -23.46 -10.36
C LYS A 325 6.51 -24.67 -11.24
N ARG A 326 6.73 -25.88 -10.71
CA ARG A 326 6.46 -27.14 -11.45
C ARG A 326 4.97 -27.36 -11.71
N ASN A 327 4.11 -27.06 -10.73
CA ASN A 327 2.70 -27.41 -10.79
C ASN A 327 1.81 -26.33 -11.42
N TRP A 328 2.23 -25.08 -11.38
CA TRP A 328 1.50 -23.91 -11.88
C TRP A 328 2.17 -23.27 -13.11
N GLY A 329 3.41 -23.65 -13.43
CA GLY A 329 4.09 -23.28 -14.67
C GLY A 329 4.71 -21.88 -14.70
N GLN A 330 4.70 -21.14 -13.58
CA GLN A 330 5.36 -19.84 -13.45
C GLN A 330 6.09 -19.74 -12.12
N ASP A 331 7.07 -18.84 -12.06
CA ASP A 331 7.77 -18.53 -10.82
C ASP A 331 7.07 -17.37 -10.09
N LEU A 332 7.34 -17.22 -8.79
CA LEU A 332 7.02 -15.98 -8.08
C LEU A 332 7.98 -14.89 -8.62
N HIS A 333 7.52 -13.64 -8.69
CA HIS A 333 8.33 -12.49 -9.12
C HIS A 333 8.42 -11.42 -8.03
N GLY A 334 9.27 -10.41 -8.18
CA GLY A 334 9.33 -9.27 -7.25
C GLY A 334 10.17 -9.52 -5.99
N HIS A 335 10.22 -8.51 -5.12
CA HIS A 335 11.14 -8.49 -3.98
C HIS A 335 10.35 -8.52 -2.68
N TYR A 336 10.65 -9.51 -1.84
CA TYR A 336 9.99 -9.72 -0.56
C TYR A 336 10.97 -9.63 0.59
N GLN A 337 10.52 -9.10 1.72
CA GLN A 337 11.21 -9.23 2.99
C GLN A 337 10.50 -10.28 3.84
N LEU A 338 11.19 -11.37 4.18
CA LEU A 338 10.68 -12.42 5.06
C LEU A 338 11.28 -12.25 6.46
N VAL A 339 10.44 -11.82 7.40
CA VAL A 339 10.82 -11.58 8.79
C VAL A 339 10.41 -12.77 9.65
N LEU A 340 11.40 -13.48 10.20
CA LEU A 340 11.20 -14.63 11.06
C LEU A 340 11.22 -14.18 12.52
N VAL A 341 10.08 -14.31 13.19
CA VAL A 341 9.81 -13.81 14.55
C VAL A 341 9.66 -14.97 15.53
N THR A 342 9.75 -14.67 16.83
CA THR A 342 9.91 -15.69 17.88
C THR A 342 8.68 -15.93 18.73
N SER A 343 7.76 -14.97 18.78
CA SER A 343 6.56 -15.01 19.62
C SER A 343 5.50 -14.06 19.06
N PRO A 344 4.23 -14.13 19.52
CA PRO A 344 3.21 -13.15 19.12
C PRO A 344 3.56 -11.71 19.49
N GLU A 345 4.25 -11.48 20.61
CA GLU A 345 4.67 -10.14 21.03
C GLU A 345 5.79 -9.60 20.13
N ASP A 346 6.78 -10.45 19.82
CA ASP A 346 7.87 -10.15 18.89
C ASP A 346 7.36 -9.95 17.45
N PHE A 347 6.32 -10.69 17.07
CA PHE A 347 5.61 -10.52 15.81
C PHE A 347 4.99 -9.12 15.73
N ALA A 348 4.19 -8.73 16.74
CA ALA A 348 3.62 -7.39 16.75
C ALA A 348 4.70 -6.30 16.73
N THR A 349 5.82 -6.50 17.44
CA THR A 349 6.94 -5.53 17.44
C THR A 349 7.61 -5.45 16.07
N ALA A 350 7.79 -6.58 15.39
CA ALA A 350 8.33 -6.60 14.05
C ALA A 350 7.39 -5.89 13.06
N MET A 351 6.07 -6.03 13.20
CA MET A 351 5.12 -5.31 12.35
C MET A 351 5.18 -3.79 12.56
N GLU A 352 5.33 -3.32 13.80
CA GLU A 352 5.58 -1.90 14.07
C GLU A 352 6.91 -1.45 13.45
N GLU A 353 7.97 -2.23 13.60
CA GLU A 353 9.31 -1.88 13.12
C GLU A 353 9.43 -1.85 11.59
N TYR A 354 8.89 -2.86 10.90
CA TYR A 354 9.08 -3.01 9.45
C TYR A 354 7.90 -2.49 8.62
N CYS A 355 6.71 -2.36 9.21
CA CYS A 355 5.51 -1.91 8.50
C CYS A 355 4.92 -0.62 9.08
N HIS A 356 5.37 -0.17 10.25
CA HIS A 356 4.91 1.05 10.91
C HIS A 356 3.39 1.10 11.13
N VAL A 357 2.77 -0.08 11.30
CA VAL A 357 1.37 -0.20 11.71
C VAL A 357 1.24 0.04 13.22
N SER A 358 0.07 0.45 13.67
CA SER A 358 -0.17 0.69 15.10
C SER A 358 0.01 -0.58 15.95
N ARG A 359 0.44 -0.43 17.22
CA ARG A 359 0.54 -1.56 18.17
C ARG A 359 -0.74 -2.38 18.26
N GLU A 360 -1.89 -1.73 18.24
CA GLU A 360 -3.20 -2.38 18.34
C GLU A 360 -3.46 -3.29 17.14
N GLU A 361 -3.25 -2.78 15.92
CA GLU A 361 -3.39 -3.54 14.69
C GLU A 361 -2.35 -4.66 14.59
N ALA A 362 -1.10 -4.38 14.99
CA ALA A 362 -0.02 -5.35 15.04
C ALA A 362 -0.35 -6.52 15.98
N LYS A 363 -0.84 -6.24 17.19
CA LYS A 363 -1.27 -7.28 18.15
C LYS A 363 -2.46 -8.07 17.63
N LYS A 364 -3.46 -7.40 17.05
CA LYS A 364 -4.62 -8.06 16.45
C LYS A 364 -4.20 -9.01 15.32
N THR A 365 -3.22 -8.61 14.51
CA THR A 365 -2.73 -9.43 13.40
C THR A 365 -1.86 -10.58 13.91
N ALA A 366 -1.01 -10.34 14.90
CA ALA A 366 -0.13 -11.35 15.48
C ALA A 366 -0.88 -12.42 16.29
N ASP A 367 -2.03 -12.07 16.88
CA ASP A 367 -2.81 -13.00 17.70
C ASP A 367 -3.33 -14.19 16.88
N GLY A 368 -3.02 -15.39 17.34
CA GLY A 368 -3.37 -16.64 16.66
C GLY A 368 -2.64 -16.93 15.33
N SER A 369 -1.99 -15.93 14.72
CA SER A 369 -1.37 -16.04 13.40
C SER A 369 -0.05 -16.80 13.42
N VAL A 370 0.09 -17.72 12.47
CA VAL A 370 1.39 -18.36 12.17
C VAL A 370 2.23 -17.45 11.28
N TRP A 371 1.59 -16.73 10.38
CA TRP A 371 2.23 -15.81 9.44
C TRP A 371 1.23 -14.74 9.00
N ALA A 372 1.72 -13.61 8.48
CA ALA A 372 0.91 -12.57 7.87
C ALA A 372 1.69 -11.82 6.79
N GLU A 373 1.00 -11.31 5.78
CA GLU A 373 1.55 -10.39 4.79
C GLU A 373 1.18 -8.93 5.05
N ASN A 374 2.11 -8.02 4.78
CA ASN A 374 1.89 -6.59 4.63
C ASN A 374 2.66 -6.12 3.39
N ASN A 375 1.97 -6.11 2.24
CA ASN A 375 2.56 -5.79 0.94
C ASN A 375 3.83 -6.62 0.66
N SER A 376 4.99 -5.94 0.57
CA SER A 376 6.29 -6.53 0.29
C SER A 376 6.92 -7.28 1.47
N THR A 377 6.32 -7.21 2.67
CA THR A 377 6.87 -7.83 3.89
C THR A 377 5.98 -8.99 4.35
N VAL A 378 6.60 -10.12 4.68
CA VAL A 378 5.94 -11.33 5.17
C VAL A 378 6.56 -11.70 6.51
N PHE A 379 5.72 -11.98 7.50
CA PHE A 379 6.16 -12.35 8.84
C PHE A 379 5.82 -13.80 9.12
N VAL A 380 6.70 -14.53 9.80
CA VAL A 380 6.45 -15.93 10.21
C VAL A 380 6.89 -16.14 11.65
N ASN A 381 5.95 -16.60 12.48
CA ASN A 381 6.21 -16.98 13.87
C ASN A 381 6.83 -18.38 13.95
N LEU A 382 8.14 -18.43 14.17
CA LEU A 382 8.91 -19.67 14.21
C LEU A 382 8.47 -20.63 15.32
N ALA A 383 7.97 -20.12 16.44
CA ALA A 383 7.44 -20.95 17.52
C ALA A 383 6.20 -21.76 17.10
N ARG A 384 5.59 -21.44 15.96
CA ARG A 384 4.44 -22.17 15.38
C ARG A 384 4.81 -23.05 14.18
N VAL A 385 6.10 -23.16 13.83
CA VAL A 385 6.59 -24.00 12.73
C VAL A 385 7.84 -24.82 13.12
N GLU A 386 8.01 -25.11 14.41
CA GLU A 386 9.11 -25.97 14.89
C GLU A 386 9.00 -27.41 14.38
N ASP A 387 7.77 -27.91 14.28
CA ASP A 387 7.48 -29.22 13.69
C ASP A 387 7.69 -29.20 12.17
N LYS A 388 8.40 -30.22 11.65
CA LYS A 388 8.73 -30.31 10.22
C LYS A 388 7.49 -30.34 9.34
N ARG A 389 6.45 -31.08 9.74
CA ARG A 389 5.21 -31.17 8.98
C ARG A 389 4.52 -29.81 8.93
N GLN A 390 4.45 -29.10 10.06
CA GLN A 390 3.90 -27.75 10.11
C GLN A 390 4.70 -26.76 9.24
N ALA A 391 6.04 -26.82 9.28
CA ALA A 391 6.91 -25.98 8.44
C ALA A 391 6.66 -26.19 6.94
N ILE A 392 6.51 -27.45 6.50
CA ILE A 392 6.20 -27.78 5.09
C ILE A 392 4.83 -27.23 4.69
N PHE A 393 3.81 -27.49 5.52
CA PHE A 393 2.45 -27.06 5.24
C PHE A 393 2.36 -25.53 5.13
N VAL A 394 2.87 -24.84 6.15
CA VAL A 394 2.82 -23.36 6.24
C VAL A 394 3.58 -22.71 5.11
N SER A 395 4.79 -23.17 4.77
CA SER A 395 5.55 -22.58 3.67
C SER A 395 4.85 -22.81 2.32
N GLY A 396 4.23 -23.98 2.12
CA GLY A 396 3.45 -24.30 0.92
C GLY A 396 2.23 -23.38 0.77
N THR A 397 1.46 -23.22 1.84
CA THR A 397 0.30 -22.33 1.87
C THR A 397 0.68 -20.87 1.69
N MET A 398 1.70 -20.39 2.40
CA MET A 398 2.18 -19.01 2.33
C MET A 398 2.66 -18.65 0.92
N MET A 399 3.54 -19.47 0.33
CA MET A 399 4.04 -19.22 -1.04
C MET A 399 2.90 -19.26 -2.07
N SER A 400 1.95 -20.19 -1.90
CA SER A 400 0.78 -20.29 -2.76
C SER A 400 -0.08 -19.02 -2.68
N ARG A 401 -0.28 -18.48 -1.47
CA ARG A 401 -1.03 -17.25 -1.24
C ARG A 401 -0.36 -16.03 -1.87
N LEU A 402 0.95 -15.88 -1.72
CA LEU A 402 1.70 -14.79 -2.39
C LEU A 402 1.55 -14.88 -3.91
N PHE A 403 1.69 -16.08 -4.47
CA PHE A 403 1.54 -16.28 -5.90
C PHE A 403 0.11 -15.96 -6.38
N MET A 404 -0.92 -16.38 -5.62
CA MET A 404 -2.31 -16.03 -5.92
C MET A 404 -2.53 -14.51 -5.93
N MET A 405 -1.94 -13.78 -4.98
CA MET A 405 -2.00 -12.32 -4.95
C MET A 405 -1.36 -11.72 -6.20
N GLN A 406 -0.22 -12.24 -6.65
CA GLN A 406 0.41 -11.73 -7.88
C GLN A 406 -0.46 -11.93 -9.11
N GLN A 407 -1.06 -13.11 -9.24
CA GLN A 407 -1.84 -13.44 -10.43
C GLN A 407 -3.18 -12.73 -10.46
N LEU A 408 -3.91 -12.68 -9.35
CA LEU A 408 -5.20 -11.98 -9.29
C LEU A 408 -5.05 -10.47 -9.27
N GLY A 409 -3.94 -9.99 -8.71
CA GLY A 409 -3.71 -8.59 -8.40
C GLY A 409 -4.45 -8.14 -7.13
N ASN A 410 -4.29 -6.86 -6.79
CA ASN A 410 -4.85 -6.28 -5.56
C ASN A 410 -6.38 -6.03 -5.61
N ASP A 411 -7.09 -6.51 -6.63
CA ASP A 411 -8.53 -6.32 -6.79
C ASP A 411 -9.29 -7.54 -6.24
N SER A 412 -10.43 -7.31 -5.59
CA SER A 412 -11.26 -8.35 -4.93
C SER A 412 -12.07 -9.24 -5.90
N SER A 413 -11.52 -9.57 -7.07
CA SER A 413 -12.22 -10.33 -8.12
C SER A 413 -12.16 -11.85 -7.93
N GLY A 414 -11.31 -12.34 -7.02
CA GLY A 414 -11.22 -13.75 -6.66
C GLY A 414 -12.40 -14.23 -5.79
N MET A 415 -12.55 -15.55 -5.67
CA MET A 415 -13.54 -16.17 -4.78
C MET A 415 -12.88 -16.61 -3.48
N ALA A 416 -13.33 -16.06 -2.35
CA ALA A 416 -12.71 -16.24 -1.03
C ALA A 416 -12.50 -17.72 -0.65
N TRP A 417 -13.51 -18.57 -0.84
CA TRP A 417 -13.40 -20.01 -0.59
C TRP A 417 -12.31 -20.69 -1.42
N LEU A 418 -12.15 -20.31 -2.69
CA LEU A 418 -11.19 -20.95 -3.60
C LEU A 418 -9.76 -20.47 -3.32
N LEU A 419 -9.59 -19.19 -2.97
CA LEU A 419 -8.28 -18.69 -2.53
C LEU A 419 -7.82 -19.37 -1.25
N ARG A 420 -8.75 -19.54 -0.30
CA ARG A 420 -8.47 -20.22 0.97
C ARG A 420 -8.19 -21.70 0.77
N GLY A 421 -9.10 -22.41 0.11
CA GLY A 421 -8.97 -23.83 -0.16
C GLY A 421 -7.74 -24.14 -1.02
N GLY A 422 -7.52 -23.38 -2.09
CA GLY A 422 -6.40 -23.60 -3.01
C GLY A 422 -5.03 -23.40 -2.35
N SER A 423 -4.88 -22.39 -1.48
CA SER A 423 -3.63 -22.19 -0.73
C SER A 423 -3.37 -23.29 0.30
N TYR A 424 -4.41 -23.76 1.00
CA TYR A 424 -4.27 -24.88 1.94
C TYR A 424 -3.97 -26.20 1.22
N VAL A 425 -4.64 -26.46 0.10
CA VAL A 425 -4.41 -27.65 -0.72
C VAL A 425 -3.00 -27.64 -1.33
N ALA A 426 -2.42 -26.48 -1.66
CA ALA A 426 -1.01 -26.38 -2.03
C ALA A 426 -0.07 -26.77 -0.87
N GLY A 427 -0.38 -26.37 0.37
CA GLY A 427 0.31 -26.84 1.58
C GLY A 427 0.24 -28.36 1.74
N VAL A 428 -0.93 -28.96 1.49
CA VAL A 428 -1.08 -30.42 1.46
C VAL A 428 -0.31 -31.05 0.30
N GLY A 429 -0.28 -30.43 -0.88
CA GLY A 429 0.51 -30.89 -2.02
C GLY A 429 1.99 -31.01 -1.69
N ARG A 430 2.53 -30.06 -0.91
CA ARG A 430 3.90 -30.11 -0.38
C ARG A 430 4.12 -31.21 0.65
N LEU A 431 3.15 -31.45 1.54
CA LEU A 431 3.18 -32.59 2.45
C LEU A 431 3.20 -33.93 1.69
N VAL A 432 2.38 -34.06 0.65
CA VAL A 432 2.34 -35.25 -0.21
C VAL A 432 3.67 -35.45 -0.94
N GLU A 433 4.30 -34.39 -1.46
CA GLU A 433 5.64 -34.49 -2.07
C GLU A 433 6.73 -34.89 -1.07
N ASP A 434 6.61 -34.52 0.21
CA ASP A 434 7.51 -35.00 1.29
C ASP A 434 7.15 -36.42 1.78
N GLY A 435 6.16 -37.09 1.17
CA GLY A 435 5.76 -38.46 1.51
C GLY A 435 4.76 -38.56 2.67
N GLN A 436 4.17 -37.44 3.11
CA GLN A 436 3.26 -37.39 4.26
C GLN A 436 1.79 -37.64 3.85
N GLY A 437 1.54 -38.84 3.31
CA GLY A 437 0.23 -39.27 2.86
C GLY A 437 -0.06 -38.96 1.39
N THR A 438 -1.33 -39.02 0.99
CA THR A 438 -1.79 -38.75 -0.38
C THR A 438 -2.97 -37.80 -0.37
N LEU A 439 -3.13 -36.99 -1.42
CA LEU A 439 -4.25 -36.05 -1.52
C LEU A 439 -5.63 -36.73 -1.35
N PRO A 440 -5.90 -37.91 -1.95
CA PRO A 440 -7.14 -38.65 -1.69
C PRO A 440 -7.33 -39.06 -0.23
N ALA A 441 -6.25 -39.36 0.51
CA ALA A 441 -6.35 -39.69 1.92
C ALA A 441 -6.74 -38.46 2.77
N TYR A 442 -6.16 -37.29 2.49
CA TYR A 442 -6.56 -36.03 3.11
C TYR A 442 -8.03 -35.69 2.82
N GLN A 443 -8.45 -35.78 1.55
CA GLN A 443 -9.86 -35.55 1.19
C GLN A 443 -10.83 -36.51 1.88
N LYS A 444 -10.45 -37.79 1.99
CA LYS A 444 -11.26 -38.78 2.73
C LYS A 444 -11.39 -38.40 4.21
N ALA A 445 -10.32 -37.90 4.82
CA ALA A 445 -10.34 -37.42 6.21
C ALA A 445 -11.25 -36.19 6.36
N TRP A 446 -11.05 -35.15 5.54
CA TRP A 446 -11.90 -33.96 5.55
C TRP A 446 -13.38 -34.29 5.35
N ARG A 447 -13.70 -35.15 4.37
CA ARG A 447 -15.08 -35.57 4.13
C ARG A 447 -15.69 -36.30 5.33
N LYS A 448 -14.90 -37.16 6.00
CA LYS A 448 -15.37 -37.87 7.20
C LYS A 448 -15.72 -36.87 8.31
N GLU A 449 -14.90 -35.84 8.50
CA GLU A 449 -15.12 -34.82 9.52
C GLU A 449 -16.30 -33.90 9.16
N LEU A 450 -16.42 -33.51 7.89
CA LEU A 450 -17.55 -32.71 7.40
C LEU A 450 -18.89 -33.44 7.61
N ARG A 451 -18.94 -34.76 7.37
CA ARG A 451 -20.14 -35.61 7.61
C ARG A 451 -20.56 -35.71 9.08
N GLN A 452 -19.67 -35.40 10.02
CA GLN A 452 -19.98 -35.45 11.45
C GLN A 452 -20.67 -34.17 11.93
N ASN A 453 -20.70 -33.12 11.11
CA ASN A 453 -21.29 -31.83 11.44
C ASN A 453 -22.64 -31.64 10.74
N ALA A 454 -23.43 -30.69 11.24
CA ALA A 454 -24.61 -30.22 10.51
C ALA A 454 -24.20 -29.68 9.13
N PRO A 455 -25.07 -29.80 8.10
CA PRO A 455 -24.76 -29.30 6.78
C PRO A 455 -24.30 -27.84 6.78
N LEU A 456 -23.09 -27.62 6.28
CA LEU A 456 -22.50 -26.30 6.09
C LEU A 456 -23.10 -25.58 4.86
N PRO A 457 -22.97 -24.25 4.79
CA PRO A 457 -23.31 -23.49 3.58
C PRO A 457 -22.60 -24.03 2.35
N ALA A 458 -23.26 -24.01 1.21
CA ALA A 458 -22.66 -24.39 -0.07
C ALA A 458 -21.55 -23.39 -0.46
N VAL A 459 -20.51 -23.86 -1.18
CA VAL A 459 -19.33 -23.04 -1.50
C VAL A 459 -19.64 -21.82 -2.39
N ASP A 460 -20.73 -21.87 -3.16
CA ASP A 460 -21.23 -20.71 -3.92
C ASP A 460 -21.77 -19.59 -3.02
N LYS A 461 -21.92 -19.82 -1.72
CA LYS A 461 -22.26 -18.80 -0.71
C LYS A 461 -21.04 -18.24 0.01
N LEU A 462 -19.83 -18.67 -0.32
CA LEU A 462 -18.59 -18.30 0.36
C LEU A 462 -17.65 -17.51 -0.58
N GLN A 463 -18.23 -16.66 -1.41
CA GLN A 463 -17.50 -16.01 -2.49
C GLN A 463 -16.75 -14.76 -2.06
N THR A 464 -17.30 -14.01 -1.10
CA THR A 464 -16.67 -12.80 -0.58
C THR A 464 -15.95 -13.10 0.75
N PRO A 465 -14.93 -12.30 1.12
CA PRO A 465 -14.33 -12.39 2.45
C PRO A 465 -15.35 -12.25 3.59
N GLU A 466 -16.35 -11.37 3.43
CA GLU A 466 -17.41 -11.12 4.40
C GLU A 466 -18.32 -12.34 4.57
N ASP A 467 -18.74 -12.97 3.47
CA ASP A 467 -19.55 -14.19 3.51
C ASP A 467 -18.78 -15.34 4.18
N LEU A 468 -17.50 -15.49 3.82
CA LEU A 468 -16.63 -16.51 4.38
C LEU A 468 -16.46 -16.31 5.89
N GLN A 469 -16.18 -15.07 6.32
CA GLN A 469 -16.03 -14.75 7.74
C GLN A 469 -17.33 -14.95 8.52
N THR A 470 -18.46 -14.59 7.93
CA THR A 470 -19.79 -14.81 8.53
C THR A 470 -20.04 -16.30 8.75
N ALA A 471 -19.74 -17.13 7.75
CA ALA A 471 -19.86 -18.58 7.87
C ALA A 471 -18.91 -19.16 8.94
N MET A 472 -17.67 -18.67 9.03
CA MET A 472 -16.72 -19.09 10.07
C MET A 472 -17.19 -18.76 11.47
N ASN A 473 -17.77 -17.57 11.67
CA ASN A 473 -18.31 -17.16 12.96
C ASN A 473 -19.53 -18.00 13.36
N GLN A 474 -20.34 -18.43 12.39
CA GLN A 474 -21.56 -19.20 12.63
C GLN A 474 -21.30 -20.71 12.82
N HIS A 475 -20.40 -21.28 12.02
CA HIS A 475 -20.21 -22.73 11.92
C HIS A 475 -18.85 -23.22 12.43
N GLY A 476 -17.97 -22.31 12.83
CA GLY A 476 -16.61 -22.58 13.25
C GLY A 476 -15.60 -22.49 12.09
N ASN A 477 -14.43 -21.93 12.40
CA ASN A 477 -13.37 -21.69 11.42
C ASN A 477 -12.89 -23.01 10.78
N ASP A 478 -12.59 -24.03 11.58
CA ASP A 478 -12.02 -25.30 11.09
C ASP A 478 -12.97 -26.04 10.14
N GLN A 479 -14.27 -26.05 10.45
CA GLN A 479 -15.29 -26.70 9.61
C GLN A 479 -15.38 -26.02 8.24
N VAL A 480 -15.43 -24.69 8.22
CA VAL A 480 -15.50 -23.91 6.97
C VAL A 480 -14.18 -24.03 6.18
N SER A 481 -13.02 -24.06 6.86
CA SER A 481 -11.71 -24.36 6.23
C SER A 481 -11.72 -25.68 5.48
N ARG A 482 -12.15 -26.75 6.15
CA ARG A 482 -12.20 -28.09 5.58
C ARG A 482 -13.13 -28.19 4.38
N LEU A 483 -14.24 -27.47 4.39
CA LEU A 483 -15.13 -27.36 3.23
C LEU A 483 -14.41 -26.71 2.04
N CYS A 484 -13.73 -25.58 2.25
CA CYS A 484 -12.97 -24.90 1.21
C CYS A 484 -11.84 -25.79 0.67
N GLU A 485 -11.09 -26.46 1.56
CA GLU A 485 -10.01 -27.40 1.23
C GLU A 485 -10.52 -28.58 0.42
N TYR A 486 -11.61 -29.21 0.85
CA TYR A 486 -12.22 -30.34 0.14
C TYR A 486 -12.65 -29.92 -1.27
N ALA A 487 -13.37 -28.80 -1.40
CA ALA A 487 -13.82 -28.29 -2.68
C ALA A 487 -12.65 -27.93 -3.62
N ALA A 488 -11.61 -27.25 -3.12
CA ALA A 488 -10.44 -26.94 -3.92
C ALA A 488 -9.67 -28.20 -4.34
N ALA A 489 -9.56 -29.20 -3.47
CA ALA A 489 -8.93 -30.47 -3.80
C ALA A 489 -9.72 -31.27 -4.84
N GLU A 490 -11.05 -31.19 -4.86
CA GLU A 490 -11.87 -31.77 -5.92
C GLU A 490 -11.59 -31.14 -7.29
N LEU A 491 -11.37 -29.82 -7.34
CA LEU A 491 -10.92 -29.18 -8.60
C LEU A 491 -9.55 -29.69 -9.03
N VAL A 492 -8.59 -29.78 -8.10
CA VAL A 492 -7.25 -30.30 -8.39
C VAL A 492 -7.31 -31.75 -8.88
N ASN A 493 -8.13 -32.59 -8.28
CA ASN A 493 -8.28 -33.98 -8.72
C ASN A 493 -8.85 -34.11 -10.13
N ARG A 494 -9.85 -33.28 -10.47
CA ARG A 494 -10.57 -33.38 -11.75
C ARG A 494 -9.81 -32.71 -12.89
N TYR A 495 -9.12 -31.59 -12.60
CA TYR A 495 -8.57 -30.70 -13.63
C TYR A 495 -7.05 -30.47 -13.49
N GLY A 496 -6.41 -31.06 -12.47
CA GLY A 496 -4.98 -30.90 -12.21
C GLY A 496 -4.63 -29.58 -11.52
N TRP A 497 -3.40 -29.48 -11.01
CA TRP A 497 -2.92 -28.29 -10.28
C TRP A 497 -2.91 -27.00 -11.10
N ALA A 498 -2.56 -27.09 -12.38
CA ALA A 498 -2.48 -25.95 -13.29
C ALA A 498 -3.85 -25.28 -13.53
N SER A 499 -4.95 -25.98 -13.25
CA SER A 499 -6.30 -25.41 -13.38
C SER A 499 -6.56 -24.26 -12.40
N LEU A 500 -6.01 -24.33 -11.18
CA LEU A 500 -6.11 -23.24 -10.21
C LEU A 500 -5.40 -21.98 -10.70
N TYR A 501 -4.26 -22.16 -11.36
CA TYR A 501 -3.53 -21.06 -11.99
C TYR A 501 -4.29 -20.49 -13.19
N ALA A 502 -4.80 -21.35 -14.08
CA ALA A 502 -5.60 -20.93 -15.22
C ALA A 502 -6.82 -20.11 -14.80
N TRP A 503 -7.48 -20.49 -13.70
CA TRP A 503 -8.57 -19.73 -13.10
C TRP A 503 -8.12 -18.35 -12.60
N GLN A 504 -6.98 -18.24 -11.92
CA GLN A 504 -6.46 -16.95 -11.46
C GLN A 504 -6.16 -16.01 -12.64
N THR A 505 -5.49 -16.51 -13.67
CA THR A 505 -5.18 -15.73 -14.88
C THR A 505 -6.45 -15.29 -15.61
N ALA A 506 -7.42 -16.19 -15.77
CA ALA A 506 -8.71 -15.86 -16.38
C ALA A 506 -9.47 -14.81 -15.54
N THR A 507 -9.40 -14.90 -14.21
CA THR A 507 -10.01 -13.94 -13.27
C THR A 507 -9.34 -12.57 -13.39
N ARG A 508 -8.01 -12.51 -13.49
CA ARG A 508 -7.29 -11.26 -13.71
C ARG A 508 -7.69 -10.60 -15.02
N GLN A 509 -7.89 -11.37 -16.08
CA GLN A 509 -8.29 -10.85 -17.39
C GLN A 509 -9.74 -10.36 -17.41
N SER A 510 -10.68 -11.11 -16.83
CA SER A 510 -12.11 -10.75 -16.86
C SER A 510 -12.51 -9.75 -15.78
N GLY A 511 -11.84 -9.76 -14.62
CA GLY A 511 -12.31 -9.08 -13.41
C GLY A 511 -13.46 -9.79 -12.70
N ASP A 512 -13.83 -10.98 -13.15
CA ASP A 512 -14.94 -11.77 -12.64
C ASP A 512 -14.49 -13.23 -12.40
N GLY A 513 -14.30 -13.57 -11.13
CA GLY A 513 -13.91 -14.90 -10.70
C GLY A 513 -14.94 -16.00 -10.99
N ARG A 514 -16.24 -15.67 -11.07
CA ARG A 514 -17.30 -16.64 -11.40
C ARG A 514 -17.30 -16.94 -12.89
N GLN A 515 -17.20 -15.91 -13.72
CA GLN A 515 -17.08 -16.07 -15.16
C GLN A 515 -15.83 -16.89 -15.51
N ALA A 516 -14.70 -16.56 -14.87
CA ALA A 516 -13.45 -17.30 -15.01
C ALA A 516 -13.59 -18.77 -14.56
N PHE A 517 -14.31 -19.02 -13.47
CA PHE A 517 -14.58 -20.38 -12.98
C PHE A 517 -15.31 -21.22 -14.04
N SER A 518 -16.42 -20.71 -14.57
CA SER A 518 -17.19 -21.40 -15.60
C SER A 518 -16.36 -21.66 -16.86
N LYS A 519 -15.53 -20.68 -17.26
CA LYS A 519 -14.65 -20.79 -18.43
C LYS A 519 -13.58 -21.87 -18.27
N VAL A 520 -12.96 -21.97 -17.09
CA VAL A 520 -11.82 -22.87 -16.86
C VAL A 520 -12.27 -24.29 -16.52
N PHE A 521 -13.31 -24.44 -15.68
CA PHE A 521 -13.74 -25.75 -15.21
C PHE A 521 -14.87 -26.36 -16.05
N GLY A 522 -15.55 -25.55 -16.87
CA GLY A 522 -16.62 -26.02 -17.76
C GLY A 522 -17.96 -26.29 -17.07
N LEU A 523 -18.14 -25.79 -15.84
CA LEU A 523 -19.41 -25.86 -15.11
C LEU A 523 -19.65 -24.58 -14.30
N THR A 524 -20.92 -24.29 -14.00
CA THR A 524 -21.25 -23.14 -13.17
C THR A 524 -20.82 -23.36 -11.72
N LEU A 525 -20.54 -22.27 -11.00
CA LEU A 525 -20.22 -22.35 -9.57
C LEU A 525 -21.36 -23.00 -8.75
N ALA A 526 -22.63 -22.75 -9.14
CA ALA A 526 -23.78 -23.34 -8.46
C ALA A 526 -23.84 -24.87 -8.66
N ASP A 527 -23.62 -25.34 -9.89
CA ASP A 527 -23.57 -26.79 -10.19
C ASP A 527 -22.42 -27.47 -9.44
N PHE A 528 -21.26 -26.80 -9.38
CA PHE A 528 -20.12 -27.30 -8.63
C PHE A 528 -20.45 -27.41 -7.14
N ALA A 529 -21.05 -26.36 -6.57
CA ALA A 529 -21.41 -26.34 -5.16
C ALA A 529 -22.43 -27.43 -4.80
N ALA A 530 -23.43 -27.67 -5.67
CA ALA A 530 -24.38 -28.76 -5.51
C ALA A 530 -23.68 -30.14 -5.54
N GLN A 531 -22.73 -30.34 -6.45
CA GLN A 531 -21.95 -31.59 -6.51
C GLN A 531 -21.12 -31.80 -5.24
N ILE A 532 -20.43 -30.76 -4.75
CA ILE A 532 -19.66 -30.84 -3.50
C ILE A 532 -20.57 -31.20 -2.32
N HIS A 533 -21.75 -30.58 -2.24
CA HIS A 533 -22.72 -30.87 -1.20
C HIS A 533 -23.14 -32.35 -1.20
N LEU A 534 -23.50 -32.90 -2.37
CA LEU A 534 -23.87 -34.32 -2.54
C LEU A 534 -22.71 -35.30 -2.29
N MET A 535 -21.47 -34.89 -2.53
CA MET A 535 -20.31 -35.74 -2.23
C MET A 535 -20.06 -35.84 -0.72
N ILE A 536 -20.37 -34.77 0.03
CA ILE A 536 -20.18 -34.69 1.47
C ILE A 536 -21.37 -35.31 2.21
N TYR A 537 -22.59 -34.81 2.01
CA TYR A 537 -23.79 -35.24 2.74
C TYR A 537 -24.64 -36.17 1.88
#